data_AF-A0A8H7PWE2-F1
#
_entry.id   AF-A0A8H7PWE2-F1
#
_cell.length_a   1.000
_cell.length_b   1.000
_cell.length_c   1.000
_cell.angle_alpha   90.00
_cell.angle_beta   90.00
_cell.angle_gamma   90.00
#
_symmetry.space_group_name_H-M   'P 1'
#
loop_
_entity.id
_entity.type
_entity.pdbx_description
1 polymer ?
#
loop_
_entity_poly.entity_id
_entity_poly.type
_entity_poly.pdbx_seq_one_letter_code
_entity_poly.pdbx_strand_id
1 'polypeptide(L)'
;MSKSNARDYVDSYVKDLKDDTEEFLAQNRPSFDPKKAASLPTPPQTQAPTLDKSEAEARNHAELHKPTFDPKFTTSDKPREEDTSAKIKEEPKVVWAIRDVLDQKREIHATALDNCADLHSDLLTCFKDGSWWDKAKMCETQKQRFWKCFHEQKGFLKENNFRSPVSTEDEDNDVLRKAEILAAKQKKIYDDEDTQS
;
A
#
# COMPACT_ATOMS: atom_id res chain seq x y z
N MET A 1 15.50 31.80 -36.02
CA MET A 1 14.81 30.65 -35.37
C MET A 1 15.61 30.30 -34.12
N SER A 2 15.15 30.78 -32.96
CA SER A 2 15.88 30.60 -31.68
C SER A 2 15.63 29.18 -31.16
N LYS A 3 16.70 28.43 -30.90
CA LYS A 3 16.64 27.04 -30.40
C LYS A 3 16.29 27.10 -28.91
N SER A 4 15.04 26.84 -28.55
CA SER A 4 14.62 26.70 -27.15
C SER A 4 15.37 25.51 -26.54
N ASN A 5 16.15 25.77 -25.48
CA ASN A 5 17.00 24.77 -24.87
C ASN A 5 16.15 23.91 -23.92
N ALA A 6 16.39 22.60 -23.84
CA ALA A 6 15.59 21.70 -22.98
C ALA A 6 15.58 22.13 -21.50
N ARG A 7 16.60 22.89 -21.08
CA ARG A 7 16.67 23.54 -19.76
C ARG A 7 15.58 24.59 -19.56
N ASP A 8 15.32 25.43 -20.56
CA ASP A 8 14.31 26.49 -20.46
C ASP A 8 12.90 25.91 -20.32
N TYR A 9 12.64 24.76 -20.96
CA TYR A 9 11.37 24.04 -20.81
C TYR A 9 11.20 23.49 -19.39
N VAL A 10 12.22 22.83 -18.84
CA VAL A 10 12.18 22.30 -17.47
C VAL A 10 12.03 23.43 -16.44
N ASP A 11 12.76 24.53 -16.61
CA ASP A 11 12.68 25.68 -15.71
C ASP A 11 11.30 26.36 -15.76
N SER A 12 10.68 26.48 -16.95
CA SER A 12 9.32 26.99 -17.07
C SER A 12 8.30 26.08 -16.38
N TYR A 13 8.39 24.77 -16.58
CA TYR A 13 7.47 23.81 -15.99
C TYR A 13 7.58 23.75 -14.45
N VAL A 14 8.80 23.83 -13.91
CA VAL A 14 9.03 23.88 -12.47
C VAL A 14 8.52 25.19 -11.87
N LYS A 15 8.60 26.28 -12.62
CA LYS A 15 8.07 27.57 -12.19
C LYS A 15 6.54 27.56 -12.13
N ASP A 16 5.90 27.07 -13.19
CA ASP A 16 4.43 26.98 -13.25
C ASP A 16 3.88 26.11 -12.11
N LEU A 17 4.53 24.98 -11.81
CA LEU A 17 4.16 24.14 -10.66
C LEU A 17 4.29 24.84 -9.31
N LYS A 18 5.31 25.69 -9.12
CA LYS A 18 5.49 26.43 -7.87
C LYS A 18 4.37 27.45 -7.71
N ASP A 19 4.09 28.23 -8.75
CA ASP A 19 3.05 29.25 -8.71
C ASP A 19 1.68 28.62 -8.42
N ASP A 20 1.34 27.50 -9.07
CA ASP A 20 0.09 26.75 -8.82
C ASP A 20 0.01 26.21 -7.38
N THR A 21 1.12 25.66 -6.84
CA THR A 21 1.13 25.15 -5.47
C THR A 21 1.03 26.24 -4.42
N GLU A 22 1.65 27.41 -4.64
CA GLU A 22 1.57 28.54 -3.72
C GLU A 22 0.17 29.15 -3.70
N GLU A 23 -0.50 29.25 -4.85
CA GLU A 23 -1.89 29.69 -4.93
C GLU A 23 -2.83 28.71 -4.20
N PHE A 24 -2.67 27.41 -4.42
CA PHE A 24 -3.47 26.40 -3.75
C PHE A 24 -3.28 26.39 -2.23
N LEU A 25 -2.02 26.52 -1.77
CA LEU A 25 -1.70 26.60 -0.35
C LEU A 25 -2.25 27.88 0.28
N ALA A 26 -2.17 29.02 -0.41
CA ALA A 26 -2.75 30.27 0.07
C ALA A 26 -4.28 30.16 0.23
N GLN A 27 -4.95 29.51 -0.73
CA GLN A 27 -6.40 29.36 -0.72
C GLN A 27 -6.91 28.36 0.34
N ASN A 28 -6.17 27.28 0.59
CA ASN A 28 -6.62 26.19 1.46
C ASN A 28 -5.99 26.20 2.85
N ARG A 29 -5.22 27.25 3.19
CA ARG A 29 -4.61 27.36 4.51
C ARG A 29 -5.65 27.69 5.58
N PRO A 30 -5.81 26.85 6.62
CA PRO A 30 -6.68 27.17 7.73
C PRO A 30 -6.14 28.40 8.47
N SER A 31 -6.99 29.42 8.63
CA SER A 31 -6.65 30.61 9.41
C SER A 31 -6.63 30.25 10.89
N PHE A 32 -5.43 30.20 11.48
CA PHE A 32 -5.27 30.00 12.91
C PHE A 32 -5.47 31.34 13.63
N ASP A 33 -6.61 31.50 14.30
CA ASP A 33 -6.85 32.61 15.21
C ASP A 33 -6.42 32.21 16.65
N PRO A 34 -5.28 32.71 17.16
CA PRO A 34 -4.81 32.37 18.50
C PRO A 34 -5.75 32.85 19.62
N LYS A 35 -6.77 33.67 19.33
CA LYS A 35 -7.77 34.13 20.32
C LYS A 35 -8.97 33.20 20.47
N LYS A 36 -9.13 32.20 19.59
CA LYS A 36 -10.24 31.24 19.64
C LYS A 36 -9.92 29.97 20.45
N ALA A 37 -8.69 29.81 20.93
CA ALA A 37 -8.21 28.64 21.67
C ALA A 37 -8.48 28.68 23.19
N ALA A 38 -9.40 29.52 23.66
CA ALA A 38 -9.75 29.64 25.08
C ALA A 38 -11.25 29.39 25.32
N SER A 39 -11.69 28.15 25.13
CA SER A 39 -12.85 27.61 25.86
C SER A 39 -12.77 26.09 25.90
N LEU A 40 -11.94 25.60 26.81
CA LEU A 40 -12.04 24.23 27.31
C LEU A 40 -13.30 24.16 28.21
N PRO A 41 -14.27 23.26 27.95
CA PRO A 41 -15.31 22.98 28.93
C PRO A 41 -14.71 22.19 30.10
N THR A 42 -14.86 22.75 31.29
CA THR A 42 -14.56 22.12 32.58
C THR A 42 -15.43 20.86 32.76
N PRO A 43 -14.87 19.69 33.11
CA PRO A 43 -15.65 18.54 33.53
C PRO A 43 -16.10 18.69 35.00
N PRO A 44 -17.38 18.44 35.35
CA PRO A 44 -17.79 18.30 36.74
C PRO A 44 -17.41 16.91 37.27
N GLN A 45 -16.92 16.90 38.52
CA GLN A 45 -16.46 15.73 39.26
C GLN A 45 -17.60 14.82 39.76
N THR A 46 -17.33 13.52 39.69
CA THR A 46 -17.66 12.42 40.63
C THR A 46 -19.12 12.02 40.88
N GLN A 47 -19.49 10.81 40.41
CA GLN A 47 -19.89 9.66 41.25
C GLN A 47 -20.02 8.38 40.40
N ALA A 48 -19.61 7.24 40.97
CA ALA A 48 -19.81 5.88 40.44
C ALA A 48 -20.46 5.03 41.55
N PRO A 49 -20.90 3.78 41.29
CA PRO A 49 -21.82 3.30 40.25
C PRO A 49 -23.06 2.61 40.90
N THR A 50 -24.17 2.48 40.16
CA THR A 50 -25.18 1.45 40.47
C THR A 50 -25.50 0.66 39.21
N LEU A 51 -25.38 -0.67 39.31
CA LEU A 51 -25.90 -1.64 38.36
C LEU A 51 -27.43 -1.57 38.38
N ASP A 52 -28.08 -1.48 37.21
CA ASP A 52 -29.14 -2.43 36.90
C ASP A 52 -29.47 -2.51 35.41
N LYS A 53 -30.01 -3.67 35.07
CA LYS A 53 -30.21 -4.28 33.76
C LYS A 53 -31.59 -3.94 33.20
N SER A 54 -31.69 -3.46 31.95
CA SER A 54 -32.85 -3.76 31.08
C SER A 54 -32.64 -3.34 29.61
N GLU A 55 -33.46 -3.94 28.77
CA GLU A 55 -33.32 -4.30 27.37
C GLU A 55 -34.10 -3.36 26.43
N ALA A 56 -33.73 -3.33 25.14
CA ALA A 56 -34.40 -2.70 23.98
C ALA A 56 -34.46 -1.15 24.01
N GLU A 57 -34.26 -0.38 22.93
CA GLU A 57 -34.53 -0.59 21.50
C GLU A 57 -33.85 0.54 20.70
N ALA A 58 -33.85 0.43 19.37
CA ALA A 58 -33.59 1.48 18.38
C ALA A 58 -32.13 1.88 18.09
N ARG A 59 -31.53 1.05 17.22
CA ARG A 59 -30.53 1.42 16.21
C ARG A 59 -30.89 2.76 15.55
N ASN A 60 -29.94 3.69 15.50
CA ASN A 60 -29.74 4.52 14.32
C ASN A 60 -28.23 4.70 14.11
N HIS A 61 -27.74 3.94 13.15
CA HIS A 61 -26.37 3.86 12.70
C HIS A 61 -25.90 5.21 12.14
N ALA A 62 -24.62 5.46 12.34
CA ALA A 62 -23.84 6.55 11.77
C ALA A 62 -24.11 6.85 10.29
N GLU A 63 -24.47 8.09 9.97
CA GLU A 63 -24.19 8.69 8.66
C GLU A 63 -22.80 9.34 8.70
N LEU A 64 -21.78 8.50 8.86
CA LEU A 64 -20.40 8.90 8.62
C LEU A 64 -19.93 8.14 7.38
N HIS A 65 -19.42 8.89 6.40
CA HIS A 65 -18.90 8.46 5.09
C HIS A 65 -19.92 8.45 3.95
N LYS A 66 -20.11 9.62 3.34
CA LYS A 66 -20.46 9.69 1.91
C LYS A 66 -19.17 9.37 1.12
N PRO A 67 -19.15 8.38 0.22
CA PRO A 67 -18.02 8.17 -0.66
C PRO A 67 -17.93 9.33 -1.67
N THR A 68 -16.77 9.96 -1.74
CA THR A 68 -16.43 10.91 -2.81
C THR A 68 -16.33 10.12 -4.11
N PHE A 69 -17.31 10.26 -4.99
CA PHE A 69 -17.23 9.69 -6.33
C PHE A 69 -16.36 10.60 -7.21
N ASP A 70 -15.26 10.06 -7.73
CA ASP A 70 -14.49 10.68 -8.80
C ASP A 70 -15.37 10.78 -10.06
N PRO A 71 -15.49 11.95 -10.72
CA PRO A 71 -16.37 12.15 -11.88
C PRO A 71 -15.92 11.42 -13.15
N LYS A 72 -14.93 10.52 -13.08
CA LYS A 72 -14.35 9.83 -14.24
C LYS A 72 -14.88 8.42 -14.49
N PHE A 73 -15.80 7.92 -13.66
CA PHE A 73 -16.45 6.63 -13.88
C PHE A 73 -17.97 6.77 -13.86
N THR A 74 -18.53 7.20 -15.00
CA THR A 74 -19.94 6.95 -15.31
C THR A 74 -20.00 5.93 -16.44
N THR A 75 -20.32 4.69 -16.10
CA THR A 75 -20.69 3.67 -17.07
C THR A 75 -22.09 4.00 -17.57
N SER A 76 -22.20 4.53 -18.78
CA SER A 76 -23.45 4.54 -19.54
C SER A 76 -23.40 3.42 -20.56
N ASP A 77 -24.15 2.36 -20.26
CA ASP A 77 -24.55 1.35 -21.22
C ASP A 77 -25.29 1.98 -22.40
N LYS A 78 -24.73 1.82 -23.60
CA LYS A 78 -25.48 1.96 -24.85
C LYS A 78 -24.88 1.07 -25.93
N PRO A 79 -25.59 0.05 -26.43
CA PRO A 79 -25.13 -0.76 -27.55
C PRO A 79 -25.63 -0.14 -28.86
N ARG A 80 -24.73 0.31 -29.76
CA ARG A 80 -24.87 0.11 -31.22
C ARG A 80 -23.71 0.65 -32.07
N GLU A 81 -23.35 -0.20 -33.02
CA GLU A 81 -22.78 0.01 -34.37
C GLU A 81 -21.24 -0.01 -34.53
N GLU A 82 -20.83 -1.06 -35.25
CA GLU A 82 -19.56 -1.21 -35.95
C GLU A 82 -19.30 0.02 -36.81
N ASP A 83 -18.22 0.74 -36.48
CA ASP A 83 -17.56 1.61 -37.42
C ASP A 83 -16.13 1.10 -37.61
N THR A 84 -15.97 0.33 -38.68
CA THR A 84 -14.69 -0.12 -39.20
C THR A 84 -13.88 1.09 -39.65
N SER A 85 -13.06 1.61 -38.76
CA SER A 85 -11.93 2.46 -39.11
C SER A 85 -10.82 2.25 -38.09
N ALA A 86 -10.00 1.25 -38.36
CA ALA A 86 -8.75 0.96 -37.68
C ALA A 86 -7.81 2.17 -37.78
N LYS A 87 -7.93 3.10 -36.83
CA LYS A 87 -6.85 3.99 -36.45
C LYS A 87 -6.26 3.40 -35.18
N ILE A 88 -5.37 2.43 -35.35
CA ILE A 88 -4.44 1.99 -34.31
C ILE A 88 -3.65 3.25 -33.94
N LYS A 89 -4.12 3.96 -32.91
CA LYS A 89 -3.25 4.84 -32.14
C LYS A 89 -2.25 3.89 -31.53
N GLU A 90 -1.06 3.78 -32.14
CA GLU A 90 0.10 3.24 -31.44
C GLU A 90 0.27 4.10 -30.18
N GLU A 91 -0.31 3.64 -29.06
CA GLU A 91 0.20 4.06 -27.77
C GLU A 91 1.70 3.76 -27.77
N PRO A 92 2.55 4.71 -27.36
CA PRO A 92 3.98 4.54 -27.50
C PRO A 92 4.41 3.27 -26.77
N LYS A 93 4.99 2.29 -27.49
CA LYS A 93 5.50 1.00 -26.97
C LYS A 93 6.24 1.10 -25.63
N VAL A 94 6.85 2.25 -25.36
CA VAL A 94 7.53 2.59 -24.11
C VAL A 94 6.59 2.55 -22.90
N VAL A 95 5.34 3.03 -23.03
CA VAL A 95 4.35 3.01 -21.93
C VAL A 95 3.93 1.59 -21.60
N TRP A 96 3.74 0.73 -22.62
CA TRP A 96 3.40 -0.68 -22.39
C TRP A 96 4.52 -1.41 -21.66
N ALA A 97 5.77 -1.26 -22.12
CA ALA A 97 6.95 -1.85 -21.46
C ALA A 97 7.14 -1.37 -20.00
N ILE A 98 6.81 -0.12 -19.67
CA ILE A 98 6.86 0.38 -18.29
C ILE A 98 5.75 -0.26 -17.44
N ARG A 99 4.53 -0.41 -17.99
CA ARG A 99 3.43 -1.06 -17.28
C ARG A 99 3.77 -2.52 -16.98
N ASP A 100 4.35 -3.23 -17.93
CA ASP A 100 4.72 -4.63 -17.73
C ASP A 100 5.80 -4.80 -16.64
N VAL A 101 6.77 -3.89 -16.56
CA VAL A 101 7.80 -3.90 -15.49
C VAL A 101 7.20 -3.55 -14.13
N LEU A 102 6.22 -2.65 -14.07
CA LEU A 102 5.51 -2.33 -12.83
C LEU A 102 4.64 -3.49 -12.36
N ASP A 103 3.96 -4.15 -13.29
CA ASP A 103 3.14 -5.33 -13.02
C ASP A 103 4.03 -6.48 -12.55
N GLN A 104 5.16 -6.73 -13.20
CA GLN A 104 6.16 -7.69 -12.74
C GLN A 104 6.63 -7.39 -11.31
N LYS A 105 6.98 -6.13 -11.03
CA LYS A 105 7.41 -5.72 -9.68
C LYS A 105 6.31 -5.93 -8.63
N ARG A 106 5.05 -5.68 -9.00
CA ARG A 106 3.89 -5.89 -8.14
C ARG A 106 3.70 -7.38 -7.85
N GLU A 107 3.79 -8.22 -8.87
CA GLU A 107 3.65 -9.67 -8.75
C GLU A 107 4.78 -10.29 -7.92
N ILE A 108 6.02 -9.87 -8.15
CA ILE A 108 7.17 -10.26 -7.32
C ILE A 108 6.93 -9.86 -5.86
N HIS A 109 6.40 -8.66 -5.63
CA HIS A 109 6.12 -8.18 -4.29
C HIS A 109 5.00 -8.97 -3.62
N ALA A 110 3.92 -9.26 -4.34
CA ALA A 110 2.80 -10.06 -3.82
C ALA A 110 3.27 -11.47 -3.46
N THR A 111 3.95 -12.13 -4.40
CA THR A 111 4.49 -13.49 -4.21
C THR A 111 5.47 -13.56 -3.05
N ALA A 112 6.35 -12.56 -2.90
CA ALA A 112 7.28 -12.51 -1.76
C ALA A 112 6.57 -12.32 -0.41
N LEU A 113 5.42 -11.62 -0.38
CA LEU A 113 4.61 -11.54 0.83
C LEU A 113 3.94 -12.87 1.15
N ASP A 114 3.37 -13.52 0.14
CA ASP A 114 2.64 -14.79 0.30
C ASP A 114 3.58 -15.89 0.80
N ASN A 115 4.78 -15.99 0.22
CA ASN A 115 5.77 -16.98 0.65
C ASN A 115 6.29 -16.75 2.08
N CYS A 116 6.22 -15.50 2.58
CA CYS A 116 6.66 -15.14 3.93
C CYS A 116 5.46 -14.89 4.88
N ALA A 117 4.25 -15.33 4.50
CA ALA A 117 3.03 -15.05 5.25
C ALA A 117 3.04 -15.68 6.65
N ASP A 118 3.66 -16.84 6.82
CA ASP A 118 3.80 -17.48 8.13
C ASP A 118 4.59 -16.60 9.11
N LEU A 119 5.75 -16.09 8.69
CA LEU A 119 6.56 -15.17 9.51
C LEU A 119 5.84 -13.85 9.78
N HIS A 120 5.01 -13.41 8.84
CA HIS A 120 4.16 -12.24 9.06
C HIS A 120 3.08 -12.53 10.12
N SER A 121 2.48 -13.73 10.10
CA SER A 121 1.56 -14.19 11.15
C SER A 121 2.24 -14.25 12.52
N ASP A 122 3.48 -14.74 12.59
CA ASP A 122 4.25 -14.80 13.85
C ASP A 122 4.54 -13.40 14.40
N LEU A 123 4.89 -12.44 13.52
CA LEU A 123 5.06 -11.05 13.90
C LEU A 123 3.77 -10.44 14.47
N LEU A 124 2.62 -10.67 13.82
CA LEU A 124 1.33 -10.20 14.30
C LEU A 124 0.93 -10.86 15.63
N THR A 125 1.28 -12.13 15.79
CA THR A 125 1.05 -12.90 17.02
C THR A 125 1.88 -12.34 18.15
N CYS A 126 3.14 -11.96 17.92
CA CYS A 126 3.95 -11.28 18.93
C CYS A 126 3.34 -9.95 19.39
N PHE A 127 2.77 -9.16 18.49
CA PHE A 127 2.10 -7.92 18.88
C PHE A 127 0.83 -8.15 19.73
N LYS A 128 0.10 -9.23 19.48
CA LYS A 128 -1.12 -9.57 20.21
C LYS A 128 -0.81 -10.24 21.54
N ASP A 129 -0.09 -11.36 21.49
CA ASP A 129 0.05 -12.32 22.57
C ASP A 129 1.47 -12.42 23.13
N GLY A 130 2.42 -11.65 22.59
CA GLY A 130 3.83 -11.69 23.00
C GLY A 130 4.09 -11.19 24.42
N SER A 131 5.28 -11.55 24.93
CA SER A 131 5.77 -11.13 26.23
C SER A 131 5.85 -9.60 26.34
N TRP A 132 5.75 -9.08 27.55
CA TRP A 132 5.86 -7.64 27.78
C TRP A 132 7.21 -7.08 27.29
N TRP A 133 8.28 -7.88 27.38
CA TRP A 133 9.62 -7.52 26.91
C TRP A 133 9.70 -7.46 25.39
N ASP A 134 9.05 -8.40 24.70
CA ASP A 134 9.01 -8.43 23.24
C ASP A 134 8.18 -7.27 22.68
N LYS A 135 7.06 -6.96 23.35
CA LYS A 135 6.23 -5.78 23.06
C LYS A 135 7.00 -4.48 23.28
N ALA A 136 7.79 -4.38 24.36
CA ALA A 136 8.64 -3.21 24.62
C ALA A 136 9.71 -3.02 23.52
N LYS A 137 10.18 -4.12 22.92
CA LYS A 137 11.09 -4.11 21.76
C LYS A 137 10.37 -4.13 20.41
N MET A 138 9.04 -3.93 20.38
CA MET A 138 8.25 -3.91 19.14
C MET A 138 8.44 -5.17 18.28
N CYS A 139 8.59 -6.34 18.90
CA CYS A 139 8.75 -7.63 18.23
C CYS A 139 9.91 -7.63 17.21
N GLU A 140 11.03 -7.01 17.58
CA GLU A 140 12.17 -6.77 16.69
C GLU A 140 12.70 -8.06 16.05
N THR A 141 12.81 -9.16 16.80
CA THR A 141 13.29 -10.45 16.29
C THR A 141 12.39 -10.97 15.15
N GLN A 142 11.08 -11.03 15.38
CA GLN A 142 10.10 -11.51 14.41
C GLN A 142 10.03 -10.57 13.20
N LYS A 143 10.16 -9.26 13.43
CA LYS A 143 10.23 -8.26 12.38
C LYS A 143 11.47 -8.46 11.49
N GLN A 144 12.64 -8.68 12.08
CA GLN A 144 13.87 -8.94 11.32
C GLN A 144 13.77 -10.21 10.49
N ARG A 145 13.21 -11.30 11.05
CA ARG A 145 12.97 -12.56 10.33
C ARG A 145 12.06 -12.37 9.12
N PHE A 146 10.93 -11.68 9.29
CA PHE A 146 10.02 -11.36 8.20
C PHE A 146 10.71 -10.56 7.08
N TRP A 147 11.39 -9.47 7.43
CA TRP A 147 12.07 -8.62 6.44
C TRP A 147 13.19 -9.36 5.72
N LYS A 148 13.94 -10.22 6.42
CA LYS A 148 14.96 -11.06 5.81
C LYS A 148 14.37 -12.03 4.80
N CYS A 149 13.31 -12.77 5.16
CA CYS A 149 12.58 -13.63 4.22
C CYS A 149 12.09 -12.85 2.99
N PHE A 150 11.45 -11.70 3.23
CA PHE A 150 10.88 -10.87 2.19
C PHE A 150 11.94 -10.32 1.21
N HIS A 151 13.08 -9.87 1.72
CA HIS A 151 14.17 -9.37 0.88
C HIS A 151 14.86 -10.49 0.10
N GLU A 152 15.12 -11.63 0.72
CA GLU A 152 15.69 -12.81 0.05
C GLU A 152 14.75 -13.31 -1.05
N GLN A 153 13.43 -13.37 -0.79
CA GLN A 153 12.46 -13.75 -1.80
C GLN A 153 12.39 -12.77 -2.96
N LYS A 154 12.39 -11.47 -2.68
CA LYS A 154 12.40 -10.46 -3.75
C LYS A 154 13.68 -10.49 -4.57
N GLY A 155 14.82 -10.83 -3.95
CA GLY A 155 16.08 -11.08 -4.67
C GLY A 155 15.93 -12.27 -5.60
N PHE A 156 15.52 -13.42 -5.03
CA PHE A 156 15.35 -14.67 -5.77
C PHE A 156 14.41 -14.53 -6.97
N LEU A 157 13.21 -13.96 -6.77
CA LEU A 157 12.21 -13.80 -7.85
C LEU A 157 12.69 -12.85 -8.96
N LYS A 158 13.44 -11.81 -8.61
CA LYS A 158 14.03 -10.89 -9.60
C LYS A 158 15.16 -11.54 -10.39
N GLU A 159 16.05 -12.27 -9.72
CA GLU A 159 17.18 -12.95 -10.34
C GLU A 159 16.72 -14.03 -11.33
N ASN A 160 15.58 -14.68 -11.04
CA ASN A 160 15.00 -15.70 -11.90
C ASN A 160 13.99 -15.15 -12.93
N ASN A 161 13.89 -13.83 -13.10
CA ASN A 161 12.97 -13.18 -14.05
C ASN A 161 11.50 -13.60 -13.93
N PHE A 162 11.03 -13.85 -12.70
CA PHE A 162 9.65 -14.24 -12.44
C PHE A 162 8.66 -13.24 -13.03
N ARG A 163 7.67 -13.73 -13.78
CA ARG A 163 6.66 -12.94 -14.51
C ARG A 163 7.24 -11.82 -15.38
N SER A 164 8.41 -12.06 -15.95
CA SER A 164 8.98 -11.19 -16.98
C SER A 164 8.10 -11.23 -18.24
N PRO A 165 8.02 -10.16 -19.04
CA PRO A 165 7.27 -10.16 -20.31
C PRO A 165 7.68 -11.26 -21.31
N VAL A 166 8.85 -11.88 -21.09
CA VAL A 166 9.44 -12.92 -21.95
C VAL A 166 9.35 -14.31 -21.31
N SER A 167 8.93 -14.40 -20.03
CA SER A 167 8.84 -15.67 -19.29
C SER A 167 7.62 -16.48 -19.74
N THR A 168 7.75 -17.80 -19.77
CA THR A 168 6.61 -18.70 -19.95
C THR A 168 5.98 -19.07 -18.61
N GLU A 169 4.69 -19.43 -18.62
CA GLU A 169 3.97 -19.81 -17.40
C GLU A 169 4.60 -21.04 -16.71
N ASP A 170 5.13 -21.99 -17.49
CA ASP A 170 5.81 -23.17 -16.95
C ASP A 170 7.13 -22.79 -16.22
N GLU A 171 7.89 -21.85 -16.76
CA GLU A 171 9.11 -21.32 -16.13
C GLU A 171 8.77 -20.56 -14.84
N ASP A 172 7.73 -19.72 -14.88
CA ASP A 172 7.27 -18.98 -13.70
C ASP A 172 6.80 -19.92 -12.59
N ASN A 173 6.10 -21.02 -12.92
CA ASN A 173 5.68 -22.03 -11.97
C ASN A 173 6.87 -22.79 -11.34
N ASP A 174 7.89 -23.12 -12.12
CA ASP A 174 9.11 -23.74 -11.59
C ASP A 174 9.87 -22.79 -10.64
N VAL A 175 9.95 -21.50 -11.01
CA VAL A 175 10.51 -20.46 -10.14
C VAL A 175 9.70 -20.32 -8.85
N LEU A 176 8.38 -20.30 -8.94
CA LEU A 176 7.50 -20.22 -7.77
C LEU A 176 7.72 -21.40 -6.82
N ARG A 177 7.75 -22.63 -7.35
CA ARG A 177 8.03 -23.83 -6.57
C ARG A 177 9.38 -23.75 -5.84
N LYS A 178 10.42 -23.27 -6.52
CA LYS A 178 11.74 -23.07 -5.89
C LYS A 178 11.70 -21.99 -4.81
N ALA A 179 10.95 -20.92 -5.03
CA ALA A 179 10.75 -19.85 -4.05
C ALA A 179 10.05 -20.39 -2.79
N GLU A 180 9.01 -21.22 -2.93
CA GLU A 180 8.32 -21.85 -1.79
C GLU A 180 9.28 -22.74 -0.98
N ILE A 181 10.10 -23.55 -1.65
CA ILE A 181 11.11 -24.40 -0.99
C ILE A 181 12.11 -23.54 -0.20
N LEU A 182 12.54 -22.41 -0.77
CA LEU A 182 13.45 -21.47 -0.11
C LEU A 182 12.81 -20.88 1.17
N ALA A 183 11.56 -20.44 1.09
CA ALA A 183 10.82 -19.92 2.25
C ALA A 183 10.66 -20.99 3.34
N ALA A 184 10.25 -22.21 2.96
CA ALA A 184 10.11 -23.32 3.90
C ALA A 184 11.42 -23.66 4.60
N LYS A 185 12.56 -23.58 3.88
CA LYS A 185 13.89 -23.78 4.46
C LYS A 185 14.25 -22.68 5.46
N GLN A 186 14.02 -21.42 5.12
CA GLN A 186 14.28 -20.30 6.03
C GLN A 186 13.42 -20.41 7.29
N LYS A 187 12.13 -20.73 7.14
CA LYS A 187 11.22 -20.93 8.27
C LYS A 187 11.75 -21.98 9.24
N LYS A 188 12.19 -23.14 8.74
CA LYS A 188 12.78 -24.19 9.58
C LYS A 188 13.98 -23.70 10.39
N ILE A 189 14.86 -22.90 9.78
CA ILE A 189 16.01 -22.34 10.49
C ILE A 189 15.55 -21.48 11.67
N TYR A 190 14.52 -20.65 11.50
CA TYR A 190 13.99 -19.82 12.58
C TYR A 190 13.25 -20.62 13.65
N ASP A 191 12.48 -21.64 13.26
CA ASP A 191 11.80 -22.54 14.20
C ASP A 191 12.82 -23.29 15.10
N ASP A 192 13.97 -23.70 14.52
CA ASP A 192 15.06 -24.36 15.23
C ASP A 192 15.79 -23.41 16.20
N GLU A 193 15.99 -22.14 15.82
CA GLU A 193 16.59 -21.10 16.68
C GLU A 193 15.74 -20.81 17.92
N ASP A 194 14.40 -20.81 17.78
CA ASP A 194 13.48 -20.58 18.89
C ASP A 194 13.45 -21.76 19.87
N THR A 195 13.67 -22.98 19.39
CA THR A 195 13.68 -24.18 20.24
C THR A 195 14.94 -24.25 21.13
N GLN A 196 16.00 -23.51 20.79
CA GLN A 196 17.25 -23.47 21.55
C GLN A 196 17.35 -22.30 22.53
N SER A 197 16.43 -21.32 22.48
CA SER A 197 16.42 -20.13 23.35
C SER A 197 15.48 -20.31 24.55
#